data_AF-A0A7K2D5Q4-F1
#
_entry.id   AF-A0A7K2D5Q4-F1
#
_cell.length_a   1.000
_cell.length_b   1.000
_cell.length_c   1.000
_cell.angle_alpha   90.00
_cell.angle_beta   90.00
_cell.angle_gamma   90.00
#
_symmetry.space_group_name_H-M   'P 1'
#
loop_
_entity.id
_entity.type
_entity.pdbx_description
1 polymer ?
#
loop_
_entity_poly.entity_id
_entity_poly.type
_entity_poly.pdbx_seq_one_letter_code
_entity_poly.pdbx_strand_id
1 'polypeptide(L)' 'MTQTSAQRHGITVPFVGPLHTQRERFEQLVDLGYTDVWSAEADGFDGLTTLTLASVWAPSLRLG' A
#
# COMPACT_ATOMS: atom_id res chain seq x y z
N MET A 1 -27.19 -0.23 -15.87
CA MET A 1 -26.10 0.75 -15.97
C MET A 1 -24.81 0.03 -15.57
N THR A 2 -24.03 -0.42 -16.55
CA THR A 2 -22.72 -1.03 -16.32
C THR A 2 -21.79 0.05 -15.75
N GLN A 3 -21.47 -0.07 -14.47
CA GLN A 3 -20.45 0.77 -13.86
C GLN A 3 -19.11 0.34 -14.46
N THR A 4 -18.59 1.09 -15.42
CA THR A 4 -17.20 0.96 -15.85
C THR A 4 -16.37 1.10 -14.57
N SER A 5 -15.79 0.01 -14.08
CA SER A 5 -14.96 0.08 -12.88
C SER A 5 -13.85 1.08 -13.19
N ALA A 6 -13.83 2.22 -12.51
CA ALA A 6 -12.69 3.14 -12.60
C ALA A 6 -11.42 2.30 -12.39
N GLN A 7 -10.48 2.40 -13.33
CA GLN A 7 -9.26 1.61 -13.29
C GLN A 7 -8.54 1.91 -11.97
N ARG A 8 -8.41 0.90 -11.13
CA ARG A 8 -7.74 1.00 -9.83
C ARG A 8 -6.30 0.55 -9.99
N HIS A 9 -5.38 1.33 -9.44
CA HIS A 9 -3.96 1.01 -9.44
C HIS A 9 -3.55 0.61 -8.03
N GLY A 10 -2.81 -0.48 -7.93
CA GLY A 10 -2.20 -0.87 -6.68
C GLY A 10 -0.81 -1.47 -6.86
N ILE A 11 -0.15 -1.74 -5.73
CA ILE A 11 1.22 -2.24 -5.68
C ILE A 11 1.44 -3.16 -4.48
N THR A 12 2.42 -4.06 -4.58
CA THR A 12 2.84 -4.92 -3.47
C THR A 12 3.87 -4.23 -2.59
N VAL A 13 3.69 -4.34 -1.28
CA VAL A 13 4.55 -3.82 -0.20
C VAL A 13 5.02 -4.97 0.71
N PRO A 14 6.06 -4.82 1.56
CA PRO A 14 6.82 -3.60 1.88
C PRO A 14 7.78 -3.16 0.79
N PHE A 15 8.17 -1.88 0.81
CA PHE A 15 9.28 -1.42 -0.01
C PHE A 15 10.61 -1.89 0.58
N VAL A 16 11.68 -1.87 -0.22
CA VAL A 16 13.03 -2.18 0.27
C VAL A 16 13.44 -1.17 1.36
N GLY A 17 13.90 -1.70 2.51
CA GLY A 17 14.41 -0.94 3.66
C GLY A 17 13.58 -1.11 4.95
N PRO A 18 13.99 -0.49 6.07
CA PRO A 18 13.29 -0.61 7.36
C PRO A 18 11.87 -0.03 7.32
N LEU A 19 10.88 -0.74 7.86
CA LEU A 19 9.45 -0.35 7.79
C LEU A 19 9.18 1.08 8.26
N HIS A 20 9.76 1.50 9.39
CA HIS A 20 9.53 2.82 9.98
C HIS A 20 9.97 4.00 9.10
N THR A 21 10.80 3.75 8.08
CA THR A 21 11.28 4.78 7.13
C THR A 21 10.39 4.93 5.90
N GLN A 22 9.36 4.09 5.76
CA GLN A 22 8.61 3.97 4.50
C GLN A 22 7.40 4.92 4.39
N ARG A 23 7.10 5.70 5.43
CA ARG A 23 5.91 6.57 5.49
C ARG A 23 5.74 7.47 4.27
N GLU A 24 6.78 8.23 3.91
CA GLU A 24 6.71 9.15 2.77
C GLU A 24 6.39 8.45 1.45
N ARG A 25 6.82 7.19 1.27
CA ARG A 25 6.51 6.41 0.06
C ARG A 25 5.02 6.06 -0.01
N PHE A 26 4.39 5.75 1.12
CA PHE A 26 2.94 5.51 1.17
C PHE A 26 2.15 6.78 0.89
N GLU A 27 2.56 7.93 1.44
CA GLU A 27 1.93 9.23 1.14
C GLU A 27 2.08 9.55 -0.36
N GLN A 28 3.25 9.32 -0.95
CA GLN A 28 3.48 9.48 -2.39
C GLN A 28 2.61 8.57 -3.26
N LEU A 29 2.32 7.33 -2.84
CA LEU A 29 1.38 6.46 -3.57
C LEU A 29 0.01 7.14 -3.70
N VAL A 30 -0.48 7.75 -2.61
CA VAL A 30 -1.76 8.47 -2.62
C VAL A 30 -1.70 9.67 -3.55
N ASP A 31 -0.64 10.46 -3.49
CA ASP A 31 -0.45 11.63 -4.38
C ASP A 31 -0.40 11.24 -5.87
N LEU A 32 0.15 10.05 -6.17
CA LEU A 32 0.19 9.48 -7.52
C LEU A 32 -1.14 8.84 -7.97
N GLY A 33 -2.14 8.77 -7.09
CA GLY A 33 -3.46 8.23 -7.40
C GLY A 33 -3.57 6.70 -7.26
N TYR A 34 -2.62 6.04 -6.59
CA TYR A 34 -2.79 4.64 -6.21
C TYR A 34 -3.92 4.51 -5.19
N THR A 35 -4.71 3.44 -5.34
CA THR A 35 -5.91 3.20 -4.53
C THR A 35 -5.81 1.96 -3.67
N ASP A 36 -4.92 1.03 -4.00
CA ASP A 36 -4.84 -0.29 -3.36
C ASP A 36 -3.37 -0.65 -3.05
N VAL A 37 -3.14 -1.30 -1.92
CA VAL A 37 -1.85 -1.93 -1.59
C VAL A 37 -2.07 -3.35 -1.11
N TRP A 38 -1.16 -4.24 -1.52
CA TRP A 38 -1.17 -5.64 -1.09
C TRP A 38 0.14 -6.02 -0.44
N SER A 39 0.13 -6.99 0.46
CA SER A 39 1.37 -7.54 1.01
C SER A 39 1.49 -9.04 0.78
N ALA A 40 2.72 -9.53 0.84
CA ALA A 40 3.02 -10.95 0.97
C ALA A 40 4.17 -11.11 1.97
N GLU A 41 4.10 -12.17 2.78
CA GLU A 41 5.20 -12.53 3.67
C GLU A 41 6.15 -13.47 2.92
N ALA A 42 7.28 -12.91 2.50
CA ALA A 42 8.31 -13.60 1.73
C ALA A 42 9.67 -12.92 1.95
N ASP A 43 10.76 -13.64 1.66
CA ASP A 43 12.15 -13.12 1.67
C ASP A 43 12.55 -12.35 2.94
N GLY A 44 12.00 -12.74 4.10
CA GLY A 44 12.32 -12.16 5.41
C GLY A 44 11.70 -10.79 5.68
N PHE A 45 10.77 -10.33 4.83
CA PHE A 45 10.02 -9.11 5.04
C PHE A 45 8.68 -9.39 5.72
N ASP A 46 8.34 -8.56 6.71
CA ASP A 46 7.07 -8.64 7.43
C ASP A 46 5.94 -8.02 6.58
N GLY A 47 5.00 -8.87 6.15
CA GLY A 47 3.85 -8.47 5.32
C GLY A 47 2.69 -7.85 6.11
N LEU A 48 2.43 -8.29 7.35
CA LEU A 48 1.27 -7.82 8.10
C LEU A 48 1.48 -6.45 8.76
N THR A 49 2.65 -6.23 9.34
CA THR A 49 3.03 -4.97 9.99
C THR A 49 3.07 -3.84 8.98
N THR A 50 3.52 -4.09 7.74
CA THR A 50 3.49 -3.06 6.70
C THR A 50 2.06 -2.61 6.36
N LEU A 51 1.08 -3.52 6.29
CA LEU A 51 -0.33 -3.13 6.10
C LEU A 51 -0.89 -2.37 7.30
N THR A 52 -0.49 -2.75 8.52
CA THR A 52 -0.87 -2.01 9.74
C THR A 52 -0.35 -0.57 9.67
N LEU A 53 0.89 -0.36 9.26
CA LEU A 53 1.48 0.97 9.10
C LEU A 53 0.80 1.75 7.96
N ALA A 54 0.50 1.09 6.83
CA ALA A 54 -0.22 1.69 5.71
C ALA A 54 -1.60 2.22 6.14
N SER A 55 -2.32 1.48 7.00
CA SER A 55 -3.62 1.91 7.55
C SER A 55 -3.57 3.24 8.32
N VAL A 56 -2.40 3.56 8.89
CA VAL A 56 -2.19 4.76 9.70
C VAL A 56 -1.64 5.91 8.85
N TRP A 57 -0.66 5.62 7.99
CA TRP A 57 0.02 6.64 7.19
C TRP A 57 -0.77 7.07 5.96
N ALA A 58 -1.52 6.16 5.35
CA ALA A 58 -2.28 6.41 4.13
C ALA A 58 -3.68 5.77 4.23
N PRO A 59 -4.54 6.28 5.12
CA PRO A 59 -5.84 5.65 5.45
C PRO A 59 -6.85 5.63 4.28
N SER A 60 -6.56 6.32 3.17
CA SER A 60 -7.37 6.25 1.94
C SER A 60 -7.07 5.02 1.08
N LEU A 61 -5.95 4.32 1.31
CA LEU A 61 -5.60 3.11 0.58
C LEU A 61 -6.46 1.92 1.02
N ARG A 62 -6.85 1.10 0.06
CA ARG A 62 -7.47 -0.20 0.33
C ARG A 62 -6.36 -1.21 0.58
N LEU A 63 -6.49 -2.01 1.63
CA LEU A 63 -5.48 -2.97 2.06
C LEU A 63 -5.90 -4.38 1.68
N GLY A 64 -4.96 -5.21 1.20
CA GLY A 64 -5.20 -6.62 0.93
C GLY A 64 -3.95 -7.48 0.87
#